data_AF-X1EPB1-F1
#
_entry.id   AF-X1EPB1-F1
#
_cell.length_a   1.000
_cell.length_b   1.000
_cell.length_c   1.000
_cell.angle_alpha   90.00
_cell.angle_beta   90.00
_cell.angle_gamma   90.00
#
_symmetry.space_group_name_H-M   'P 1'
#
loop_
_entity.id
_entity.type
_entity.pdbx_description
1 polymer ?
#
loop_
_entity_poly.entity_id
_entity_poly.type
_entity_poly.pdbx_seq_one_letter_code
_entity_poly.pdbx_strand_id
1 'polypeptide(L)'
;ILAHQNLSQLPKELQASVLANCGVVSCFRVSREDAQIMAKELLTPLYRLPPGWELNIQELQELPQRYCFVKNKAKGGVIVIYTPDVPYPWQLPPQARGELGGGDTEEEFKETIKEAQIGVKYFKDRKKIEREYKKRLEKLTASEEPKTFREPKKKR
;
A
#
# COMPACT_ATOMS: atom_id res chain seq x y z
N ILE A 1 1.25 13.68 -2.08
CA ILE A 1 1.70 12.29 -1.83
C ILE A 1 1.78 11.61 -3.19
N LEU A 2 2.94 11.08 -3.54
CA LEU A 2 3.18 10.40 -4.82
C LEU A 2 3.58 8.97 -4.52
N ALA A 3 2.94 8.00 -5.16
CA ALA A 3 3.20 6.58 -4.99
C ALA A 3 3.35 5.94 -6.35
N HIS A 4 4.41 5.17 -6.53
CA HIS A 4 4.72 4.43 -7.75
C HIS A 4 5.41 3.11 -7.35
N GLN A 5 5.42 2.13 -8.23
CA GLN A 5 6.01 0.82 -7.93
C GLN A 5 7.51 0.81 -8.22
N ASN A 6 7.91 1.36 -9.36
CA ASN A 6 9.32 1.42 -9.79
C ASN A 6 9.68 2.86 -10.14
N LEU A 7 10.93 3.27 -9.92
CA LEU A 7 11.37 4.62 -10.30
C LEU A 7 11.32 4.81 -11.82
N SER A 8 11.54 3.75 -12.59
CA SER A 8 11.47 3.74 -14.06
C SER A 8 10.12 4.17 -14.65
N GLN A 9 9.05 4.15 -13.84
CA GLN A 9 7.72 4.67 -14.24
C GLN A 9 7.70 6.20 -14.35
N LEU A 10 8.64 6.89 -13.70
CA LEU A 10 8.76 8.33 -13.73
C LEU A 10 9.83 8.76 -14.76
N PRO A 11 9.64 9.87 -15.48
CA PRO A 11 10.71 10.48 -16.27
C PRO A 11 11.93 10.80 -15.40
N LYS A 12 13.15 10.66 -15.95
CA LYS A 12 14.40 10.86 -15.18
C LYS A 12 14.49 12.22 -14.48
N GLU A 13 14.01 13.27 -15.13
CA GLU A 13 13.97 14.63 -14.57
C GLU A 13 13.04 14.69 -13.35
N LEU A 14 11.88 14.03 -13.43
CA LEU A 14 10.93 13.96 -12.34
C LEU A 14 11.45 13.10 -11.20
N GLN A 15 12.14 11.99 -11.49
CA GLN A 15 12.80 11.17 -10.46
C GLN A 15 13.78 12.01 -9.63
N ALA A 16 14.68 12.75 -10.29
CA ALA A 16 15.64 13.60 -9.62
C ALA A 16 14.96 14.69 -8.79
N SER A 17 13.93 15.33 -9.34
CA SER A 17 13.14 16.35 -8.63
C SER A 17 12.43 15.79 -7.39
N VAL A 18 11.83 14.61 -7.51
CA VAL A 18 11.14 13.94 -6.39
C VAL A 18 12.14 13.55 -5.30
N LEU A 19 13.26 12.92 -5.67
CA LEU A 19 14.28 12.51 -4.71
C LEU A 19 14.91 13.72 -4.00
N ALA A 20 15.15 14.84 -4.70
CA ALA A 20 15.73 16.03 -4.10
C ALA A 20 14.74 16.80 -3.21
N ASN A 21 13.49 16.98 -3.68
CA ASN A 21 12.55 17.92 -3.06
C ASN A 21 11.59 17.29 -2.05
N CYS A 22 11.36 15.98 -2.10
CA CYS A 22 10.44 15.34 -1.16
C CYS A 22 11.05 15.28 0.24
N GLY A 23 10.47 16.06 1.17
CA GLY A 23 10.89 16.12 2.57
C GLY A 23 10.67 14.82 3.36
N VAL A 24 9.78 13.94 2.89
CA VAL A 24 9.56 12.60 3.46
C VAL A 24 9.54 11.59 2.32
N VAL A 25 10.30 10.52 2.48
CA VAL A 25 10.38 9.43 1.51
C VAL A 25 10.11 8.11 2.23
N SER A 26 9.17 7.33 1.69
CA SER A 26 8.78 6.02 2.20
C SER A 26 9.09 4.97 1.13
N CYS A 27 9.77 3.90 1.52
CA CYS A 27 10.20 2.84 0.62
C CYS A 27 9.82 1.48 1.21
N PHE A 28 9.14 0.68 0.40
CA PHE A 28 8.88 -0.73 0.67
C PHE A 28 9.98 -1.59 0.04
N ARG A 29 9.76 -2.90 -0.04
CA ARG A 29 10.62 -3.80 -0.82
C ARG A 29 10.69 -3.33 -2.27
N VAL A 30 11.91 -3.12 -2.78
CA VAL A 30 12.17 -2.61 -4.13
C VAL A 30 13.09 -3.54 -4.92
N SER A 31 13.08 -3.39 -6.25
CA SER A 31 13.97 -4.13 -7.16
C SER A 31 15.42 -3.70 -6.96
N ARG A 32 16.38 -4.48 -7.49
CA ARG A 32 17.81 -4.19 -7.34
C ARG A 32 18.22 -2.82 -7.90
N GLU A 33 17.67 -2.45 -9.05
CA GLU A 33 17.98 -1.19 -9.72
C GLU A 33 17.52 0.01 -8.87
N ASP A 34 16.30 -0.05 -8.37
CA ASP A 34 15.75 1.00 -7.51
C ASP A 34 16.42 1.00 -6.12
N ALA A 35 16.73 -0.17 -5.57
CA ALA A 35 17.43 -0.32 -4.29
C ALA A 35 18.81 0.37 -4.31
N GLN A 36 19.53 0.37 -5.42
CA GLN A 36 20.82 1.07 -5.54
C GLN A 36 20.68 2.58 -5.37
N ILE A 37 19.60 3.16 -5.89
CA ILE A 37 19.32 4.59 -5.77
C ILE A 37 18.80 4.88 -4.35
N MET A 38 17.82 4.09 -3.90
CA MET A 38 17.17 4.29 -2.60
C MET A 38 18.10 4.05 -1.42
N ALA A 39 19.05 3.10 -1.49
CA ALA A 39 20.03 2.88 -0.42
C ALA A 39 20.95 4.09 -0.22
N LYS A 40 21.33 4.77 -1.31
CA LYS A 40 22.12 6.01 -1.27
C LYS A 40 21.31 7.15 -0.66
N GLU A 41 20.07 7.31 -1.11
CA GLU A 41 19.20 8.40 -0.68
C GLU A 41 18.66 8.23 0.75
N LEU A 42 18.35 7.01 1.17
CA LEU A 42 17.71 6.71 2.45
C LEU A 42 18.72 6.34 3.53
N LEU A 43 19.46 5.26 3.29
CA LEU A 43 20.16 4.50 4.33
C LEU A 43 21.60 4.93 4.55
N THR A 44 22.22 5.63 3.59
CA THR A 44 23.63 6.00 3.71
C THR A 44 23.82 7.14 4.72
N PRO A 45 24.47 6.90 5.87
CA PRO A 45 24.82 7.97 6.78
C PRO A 45 26.01 8.75 6.21
N LEU A 46 25.92 10.10 6.17
CA LEU A 46 26.99 10.96 5.64
C LEU A 46 28.32 10.84 6.43
N TYR A 47 28.28 10.35 7.67
CA TYR A 47 29.41 10.41 8.62
C TYR A 47 29.72 9.09 9.34
N ARG A 48 29.14 7.95 8.92
CA ARG A 48 29.45 6.63 9.49
C ARG A 48 30.25 5.82 8.47
N LEU A 49 31.26 5.08 8.93
CA LEU A 49 31.85 3.99 8.16
C LEU A 49 30.71 3.09 7.68
N PRO A 50 30.43 3.05 6.38
CA PRO A 50 29.26 2.34 5.92
C PRO A 50 29.52 0.83 6.14
N PRO A 51 28.55 0.06 6.67
CA PRO A 51 28.44 -1.32 6.19
C PRO A 51 28.40 -1.24 4.65
N GLY A 52 29.06 -2.17 3.96
CA GLY A 52 29.15 -2.15 2.49
C GLY A 52 27.81 -1.77 1.86
N TRP A 53 27.83 -0.89 0.86
CA TRP A 53 26.62 -0.36 0.19
C TRP A 53 25.70 -1.50 -0.29
N GLU A 54 26.27 -2.66 -0.55
CA GLU A 54 25.60 -3.92 -0.85
C GLU A 54 24.66 -4.41 0.27
N LEU A 55 25.01 -4.24 1.55
CA LEU A 55 24.19 -4.67 2.68
C LEU A 55 22.89 -3.86 2.76
N ASN A 56 22.97 -2.55 2.55
CA ASN A 56 21.78 -1.68 2.50
C ASN A 56 20.88 -2.01 1.32
N ILE A 57 21.48 -2.38 0.18
CA ILE A 57 20.74 -2.84 -0.99
C ILE A 57 20.05 -4.18 -0.73
N GLN A 58 20.77 -5.11 -0.10
CA GLN A 58 20.24 -6.41 0.27
C GLN A 58 19.07 -6.25 1.24
N GLU A 59 19.18 -5.40 2.26
CA GLU A 59 18.11 -5.11 3.22
C GLU A 59 16.84 -4.57 2.54
N LEU A 60 16.98 -3.69 1.55
CA LEU A 60 15.84 -3.19 0.77
C LEU A 60 15.21 -4.26 -0.14
N GLN A 61 15.98 -5.22 -0.64
CA GLN A 61 15.48 -6.31 -1.48
C GLN A 61 14.83 -7.43 -0.68
N GLU A 62 15.40 -7.74 0.49
CA GLU A 62 14.94 -8.80 1.38
C GLU A 62 13.86 -8.29 2.36
N LEU A 63 13.45 -7.02 2.24
CA LEU A 63 12.46 -6.42 3.13
C LEU A 63 11.15 -7.23 3.14
N PRO A 64 10.69 -7.72 4.30
CA PRO A 64 9.48 -8.51 4.39
C PRO A 64 8.24 -7.69 4.01
N GLN A 65 7.18 -8.38 3.59
CA GLN A 65 5.91 -7.73 3.31
C GLN A 65 5.39 -7.02 4.58
N ARG A 66 4.75 -5.86 4.40
CA ARG A 66 4.25 -4.98 5.49
C ARG A 66 5.31 -4.24 6.31
N TYR A 67 6.58 -4.30 5.91
CA TYR A 67 7.65 -3.45 6.45
C TYR A 67 7.96 -2.31 5.47
N CYS A 68 8.35 -1.16 6.01
CA CYS A 68 8.68 0.03 5.24
C CYS A 68 9.71 0.90 5.94
N PHE A 69 10.68 1.40 5.18
CA PHE A 69 11.57 2.46 5.63
C PHE A 69 10.94 3.82 5.36
N VAL A 70 10.94 4.69 6.37
CA VAL A 70 10.53 6.08 6.23
C VAL A 70 11.68 6.98 6.66
N LYS A 71 12.14 7.81 5.73
CA LYS A 71 13.11 8.87 6.01
C LYS A 71 12.43 10.21 6.04
N ASN A 72 12.67 10.96 7.11
CA ASN A 72 12.33 12.36 7.18
C ASN A 72 13.57 13.18 6.83
N LYS A 73 13.61 13.76 5.62
CA LYS A 73 14.70 14.62 5.18
C LYS A 73 14.70 15.98 5.89
N ALA A 74 13.54 16.49 6.32
CA ALA A 74 13.42 17.79 6.97
C ALA A 74 13.95 17.81 8.42
N LYS A 75 13.67 16.75 9.20
CA LYS A 75 14.15 16.62 10.60
C LYS A 75 15.38 15.73 10.74
N GLY A 76 15.72 14.98 9.69
CA GLY A 76 16.69 13.88 9.77
C GLY A 76 16.09 12.64 10.42
N GLY A 77 16.73 11.50 10.17
CA GLY A 77 16.35 10.21 10.74
C GLY A 77 15.65 9.27 9.75
N VAL A 78 15.92 7.98 9.94
CA VAL A 78 15.29 6.87 9.22
C VAL A 78 14.64 5.97 10.26
N ILE A 79 13.37 5.65 10.05
CA ILE A 79 12.58 4.79 10.93
C ILE A 79 12.03 3.64 10.09
N VAL A 80 12.08 2.43 10.65
CA VAL A 80 11.36 1.28 10.09
C VAL A 80 9.98 1.23 10.73
N ILE A 81 8.95 1.28 9.90
CA ILE A 81 7.58 1.03 10.31
C ILE A 81 7.16 -0.33 9.80
N TYR A 82 6.37 -1.04 10.61
CA TYR A 82 5.78 -2.31 10.21
C TYR A 82 4.32 -2.34 10.62
N THR A 83 3.51 -3.01 9.81
CA THR A 83 2.11 -3.28 10.19
C THR A 83 2.09 -4.54 11.04
N PRO A 84 1.53 -4.50 12.26
CA PRO A 84 1.39 -5.71 13.06
C PRO A 84 0.49 -6.72 12.34
N ASP A 85 0.78 -8.00 12.52
CA ASP A 85 -0.12 -9.03 12.03
C ASP A 85 -1.34 -9.07 12.97
N VAL A 86 -2.45 -8.52 12.49
CA VAL A 86 -3.69 -8.48 13.26
C VAL A 86 -4.44 -9.78 12.95
N PRO A 87 -4.59 -10.69 13.92
CA PRO A 87 -5.35 -11.92 13.71
C PRO A 87 -6.81 -11.58 13.45
N TYR A 88 -7.52 -12.50 12.81
CA TYR A 88 -8.95 -12.30 12.61
C TYR A 88 -9.70 -12.26 13.95
N PRO A 89 -10.85 -11.57 14.03
CA PRO A 89 -11.58 -11.42 15.29
C PRO A 89 -11.92 -12.75 16.00
N TRP A 90 -12.22 -13.81 15.24
CA TRP A 90 -12.49 -15.16 15.78
C TRP A 90 -11.25 -15.94 16.21
N GLN A 91 -10.05 -15.41 15.98
CA GLN A 91 -8.79 -15.98 16.46
C GLN A 91 -8.28 -15.25 17.72
N LEU A 92 -8.91 -14.13 18.08
CA LEU A 92 -8.56 -13.38 19.28
C LEU A 92 -8.97 -14.18 20.52
N PRO A 93 -8.21 -14.10 21.62
CA PRO A 93 -8.64 -14.69 22.88
C PRO A 93 -9.92 -14.01 23.39
N PRO A 94 -10.81 -14.74 24.10
CA PRO A 94 -12.10 -14.19 24.58
C PRO A 94 -11.96 -12.88 25.36
N GLN A 95 -10.87 -12.72 26.12
CA GLN A 95 -10.59 -11.51 26.90
C GLN A 95 -10.32 -10.27 26.03
N ALA A 96 -9.84 -10.46 24.80
CA ALA A 96 -9.56 -9.38 23.85
C ALA A 96 -10.72 -9.11 22.87
N ARG A 97 -11.75 -9.96 22.83
CA ARG A 97 -12.94 -9.79 21.97
C ARG A 97 -13.96 -8.78 22.51
N GLY A 98 -13.81 -8.33 23.76
CA GLY A 98 -14.74 -7.37 24.39
C GLY A 98 -16.11 -8.01 24.64
N GLU A 99 -17.19 -7.25 24.41
CA GLU A 99 -18.59 -7.72 24.58
C GLU A 99 -19.07 -8.64 23.44
N LEU A 100 -18.29 -8.73 22.36
CA LEU A 100 -18.56 -9.66 21.27
C LEU A 100 -18.17 -11.08 21.73
N GLY A 101 -19.16 -11.79 22.27
CA GLY A 101 -19.11 -13.25 22.36
C GLY A 101 -19.03 -13.90 20.97
N GLY A 102 -18.74 -15.19 20.96
CA GLY A 102 -18.69 -16.00 19.74
C GLY A 102 -17.64 -17.09 19.87
N GLY A 103 -17.91 -18.27 19.31
CA GLY A 103 -17.04 -19.43 19.42
C GLY A 103 -15.70 -19.27 18.71
N ASP A 104 -14.84 -20.29 18.80
CA ASP A 104 -13.48 -20.26 18.23
C ASP A 104 -13.46 -20.52 16.72
N THR A 105 -14.63 -20.70 16.11
CA THR A 105 -14.79 -20.95 14.67
C THR A 105 -15.33 -19.71 13.93
N GLU A 106 -14.97 -19.60 12.64
CA GLU A 106 -15.42 -18.51 11.78
C GLU A 106 -16.95 -18.48 11.60
N GLU A 107 -17.60 -19.64 11.66
CA GLU A 107 -19.04 -19.79 11.44
C GLU A 107 -19.85 -19.31 12.64
N GLU A 108 -19.49 -19.76 13.84
CA GLU A 108 -20.10 -19.32 15.11
C GLU A 108 -19.96 -17.81 15.27
N PHE A 109 -18.78 -17.25 14.97
CA PHE A 109 -18.54 -15.82 15.04
C PHE A 109 -19.42 -15.02 14.05
N LYS A 110 -19.65 -15.54 12.84
CA LYS A 110 -20.54 -14.90 11.86
C LYS A 110 -21.99 -14.91 12.33
N GLU A 111 -22.44 -15.96 13.01
CA GLU A 111 -23.78 -16.02 13.60
C GLU A 111 -23.92 -14.99 14.72
N THR A 112 -22.96 -14.92 15.64
CA THR A 112 -23.02 -13.94 16.73
C THR A 112 -22.99 -12.49 16.21
N ILE A 113 -22.23 -12.19 15.15
CA ILE A 113 -22.27 -10.86 14.51
C ILE A 113 -23.64 -10.57 13.89
N LYS A 114 -24.26 -11.55 13.22
CA LYS A 114 -25.60 -11.38 12.63
C LYS A 114 -26.63 -11.05 13.71
N GLU A 115 -26.55 -11.73 14.86
CA GLU A 115 -27.43 -11.51 15.99
C GLU A 115 -27.19 -10.17 16.68
N ALA A 116 -25.93 -9.74 16.81
CA ALA A 116 -25.57 -8.47 17.44
C ALA A 116 -26.10 -7.23 16.70
N GLN A 117 -26.55 -7.37 15.44
CA GLN A 117 -27.01 -6.28 14.56
C GLN A 117 -26.00 -5.12 14.37
N ILE A 118 -24.75 -5.29 14.79
CA ILE A 118 -23.70 -4.29 14.63
C ILE A 118 -23.28 -4.27 13.15
N GLY A 119 -23.44 -3.13 12.50
CA GLY A 119 -22.94 -2.93 11.13
C GLY A 119 -23.69 -3.71 10.04
N VAL A 120 -24.97 -4.07 10.24
CA VAL A 120 -25.82 -4.81 9.27
C VAL A 120 -25.76 -4.24 7.85
N LYS A 121 -25.62 -2.92 7.70
CA LYS A 121 -25.46 -2.25 6.40
C LYS A 121 -24.19 -2.68 5.64
N TYR A 122 -23.14 -3.05 6.38
CA TYR A 122 -21.84 -3.50 5.88
C TYR A 122 -21.74 -5.02 5.78
N PHE A 123 -22.60 -5.76 6.50
CA PHE A 123 -22.64 -7.23 6.47
C PHE A 123 -23.34 -7.75 5.21
N LYS A 124 -22.74 -7.51 4.04
CA LYS A 124 -23.21 -7.99 2.74
C LYS A 124 -22.41 -9.21 2.29
N ASP A 125 -23.09 -10.17 1.69
CA ASP A 125 -22.43 -11.33 1.07
C ASP A 125 -21.40 -10.89 0.04
N ARG A 126 -20.19 -11.46 0.12
CA ARG A 126 -19.08 -11.16 -0.80
C ARG A 126 -19.46 -11.38 -2.27
N LYS A 127 -20.28 -12.41 -2.54
CA LYS A 127 -20.86 -12.68 -3.87
C LYS A 127 -21.77 -11.57 -4.39
N LYS A 128 -22.50 -10.86 -3.51
CA LYS A 128 -23.34 -9.71 -3.91
C LYS A 128 -22.46 -8.50 -4.24
N ILE A 129 -21.40 -8.28 -3.47
CA ILE A 129 -20.42 -7.22 -3.71
C ILE A 129 -19.73 -7.41 -5.06
N GLU A 130 -19.24 -8.61 -5.37
CA GLU A 130 -18.59 -8.90 -6.66
C GLU A 130 -19.50 -8.65 -7.87
N ARG A 131 -20.79 -9.00 -7.77
CA ARG A 131 -21.78 -8.70 -8.82
C ARG A 131 -22.00 -7.21 -8.98
N GLU A 132 -22.07 -6.46 -7.88
CA GLU A 132 -22.19 -5.00 -7.90
C GLU A 132 -20.96 -4.35 -8.55
N TYR A 133 -19.76 -4.81 -8.21
CA TYR A 133 -18.51 -4.35 -8.83
C TYR A 133 -18.47 -4.63 -10.33
N LYS A 134 -18.85 -5.84 -10.78
CA LYS A 134 -18.92 -6.17 -12.20
C LYS A 134 -19.88 -5.23 -12.95
N LYS A 135 -21.09 -5.01 -12.40
CA LYS A 135 -22.07 -4.08 -12.99
C LYS A 135 -21.55 -2.63 -13.05
N ARG A 136 -20.84 -2.16 -12.02
CA ARG A 136 -20.24 -0.82 -12.01
C ARG A 136 -19.13 -0.70 -13.04
N LEU A 137 -18.28 -1.73 -13.15
CA LEU A 137 -17.20 -1.77 -14.12
C LEU A 137 -17.77 -1.72 -15.54
N GLU A 138 -18.78 -2.55 -15.84
CA GLU A 138 -19.49 -2.55 -17.13
C GLU A 138 -20.10 -1.18 -17.45
N LYS A 139 -20.70 -0.49 -16.47
CA LYS A 139 -21.25 0.85 -16.68
C LYS A 139 -20.17 1.90 -16.97
N LEU A 140 -19.01 1.79 -16.33
CA LEU A 140 -17.87 2.69 -16.55
C LEU A 140 -17.20 2.45 -17.91
N THR A 141 -17.06 1.18 -18.33
CA THR A 141 -16.49 0.85 -19.64
C THR A 141 -17.48 1.05 -20.78
N ALA A 142 -18.79 1.02 -20.52
CA ALA A 142 -19.83 1.28 -21.51
C ALA A 142 -20.09 2.77 -21.75
N SER A 143 -19.62 3.69 -20.88
CA SER A 143 -19.74 5.12 -21.18
C SER A 143 -18.76 5.48 -22.31
N GLU A 144 -19.27 5.65 -23.52
CA GLU A 144 -18.49 6.17 -24.64
C GLU A 144 -17.86 7.52 -24.25
N GLU A 145 -16.60 7.72 -24.63
CA GLU A 145 -15.93 9.02 -24.46
C GLU A 145 -16.82 10.14 -25.04
N PRO A 146 -17.06 11.21 -24.28
CA PRO A 146 -17.85 12.33 -24.78
C PRO A 146 -17.21 12.86 -26.07
N LYS A 147 -18.04 13.07 -27.11
CA LYS A 147 -17.62 13.51 -28.46
C LYS A 147 -16.74 14.78 -28.45
N THR A 148 -16.77 15.54 -27.36
CA THR A 148 -15.95 16.75 -27.10
C THR A 148 -14.45 16.48 -27.02
N PHE A 149 -14.02 15.27 -26.69
CA PHE A 149 -12.59 14.91 -26.56
C PHE A 149 -11.95 14.39 -27.87
N ARG A 150 -12.75 14.21 -28.93
CA ARG A 150 -12.23 13.78 -30.24
C ARG A 150 -11.76 15.01 -31.02
N GLU A 151 -10.47 15.11 -31.27
CA GLU A 151 -9.94 16.14 -32.17
C GLU A 151 -10.61 16.03 -33.55
N PRO A 152 -10.99 17.16 -34.18
CA PRO A 152 -11.54 17.14 -35.53
C PRO A 152 -10.50 16.57 -36.48
N LYS A 153 -10.85 15.50 -37.20
CA LYS A 153 -9.99 14.92 -38.24
C LYS A 153 -9.60 16.02 -39.23
N LYS A 154 -8.31 16.36 -39.29
CA LYS A 154 -7.77 17.27 -40.31
C LYS A 154 -8.14 16.73 -41.69
N LYS A 155 -8.94 17.48 -42.44
CA LYS A 155 -9.18 17.20 -43.86
C LYS A 155 -7.87 17.45 -44.61
N ARG A 156 -7.42 16.44 -45.36
CA ARG A 156 -6.34 16.54 -46.35
C ARG A 156 -6.78 17.38 -47.53
#